data_AF-A0A5C2LKU6-F1
#
_entry.id   AF-A0A5C2LKU6-F1
#
_cell.length_a   1.000
_cell.length_b   1.000
_cell.length_c   1.000
_cell.angle_alpha   90.00
_cell.angle_beta   90.00
_cell.angle_gamma   90.00
#
_symmetry.space_group_name_H-M   'P 1'
#
loop_
_entity.id
_entity.type
_entity.pdbx_description
1 polymer ?
#
loop_
_entity_poly.entity_id
_entity_poly.type
_entity_poly.pdbx_seq_one_letter_code
_entity_poly.pdbx_strand_id
1 'polypeptide(L)'
;MEVIFKDVTNKNELVDSLNSFKFALVIFDMHGGHDYDGHGFLELSGEILYPYELMGLANIPPIVVLSACDTSPADRNHFNAANAFLCAGAKTVLASTYPILSRDAAIYIGRLYKRLRYYLPERILFTKTSLRWSEFITGLNRRVYFDYFLMYIFRKYKINDKSILIELRNYINIALENHPHDFLDGVYYFFENLTDLSKNQISDELNNHFLFAECLNYVQIGSPEKVLIYAEDLSIE
;
A
#
# COMPACT_ATOMS: atom_id res chain seq x y z
N MET A 1 1.27 1.12 -19.12
CA MET A 1 1.66 0.31 -17.98
C MET A 1 1.37 -1.13 -18.32
N GLU A 2 2.43 -1.93 -18.42
CA GLU A 2 2.36 -3.37 -18.60
C GLU A 2 2.35 -4.02 -17.21
N VAL A 3 1.53 -5.06 -17.03
CA VAL A 3 1.52 -5.89 -15.84
C VAL A 3 1.72 -7.32 -16.31
N ILE A 4 2.76 -7.97 -15.79
CA ILE A 4 3.04 -9.37 -16.11
C ILE A 4 2.82 -10.19 -14.84
N PHE A 5 1.98 -11.21 -14.97
CA PHE A 5 1.77 -12.21 -13.93
C PHE A 5 2.71 -13.39 -14.17
N LYS A 6 3.33 -13.87 -13.10
CA LYS A 6 4.23 -15.02 -13.12
C LYS A 6 3.92 -15.91 -11.93
N ASP A 7 3.56 -17.16 -12.22
CA ASP A 7 3.49 -18.20 -11.22
C ASP A 7 4.88 -18.83 -11.09
N VAL A 8 5.42 -18.85 -9.88
CA VAL A 8 6.73 -19.43 -9.56
C VAL A 8 6.55 -20.51 -8.52
N THR A 9 7.18 -21.66 -8.72
CA THR A 9 7.03 -22.82 -7.83
C THR A 9 8.23 -23.00 -6.91
N ASN A 10 9.40 -22.52 -7.32
CA ASN A 10 10.67 -22.67 -6.60
C ASN A 10 11.58 -21.45 -6.78
N LYS A 11 12.65 -21.40 -5.99
CA LYS A 11 13.64 -20.34 -5.91
C LYS A 11 14.32 -20.08 -7.25
N ASN A 12 14.67 -21.12 -8.01
CA ASN A 12 15.37 -20.93 -9.29
C ASN A 12 14.44 -20.24 -10.31
N GLU A 13 13.19 -20.67 -10.40
CA GLU A 13 12.19 -20.00 -11.25
C GLU A 13 11.96 -18.55 -10.84
N LEU A 14 11.95 -18.26 -9.54
CA LEU A 14 11.85 -16.90 -9.03
C LEU A 14 13.08 -16.06 -9.40
N VAL A 15 14.29 -16.59 -9.22
CA VAL A 15 15.55 -15.92 -9.57
C VAL A 15 15.58 -15.63 -11.07
N ASP A 16 15.24 -16.61 -11.91
CA ASP A 16 15.18 -16.44 -13.36
C ASP A 16 14.13 -15.40 -13.77
N SER A 17 12.97 -15.40 -13.10
CA SER A 17 11.92 -14.40 -13.30
C SER A 17 12.37 -13.00 -12.88
N LEU A 18 13.07 -12.84 -11.76
CA LEU A 18 13.58 -11.53 -11.35
C LEU A 18 14.71 -11.04 -12.26
N ASN A 19 15.60 -11.95 -12.69
CA ASN A 19 16.76 -11.60 -13.52
C ASN A 19 16.40 -11.28 -14.97
N SER A 20 15.37 -11.91 -15.52
CA SER A 20 14.89 -11.60 -16.88
C SER A 20 14.07 -10.31 -16.97
N PHE A 21 13.73 -9.71 -15.82
CA PHE A 21 12.80 -8.58 -15.75
C PHE A 21 13.51 -7.25 -15.48
N LYS A 22 13.05 -6.19 -16.16
CA LYS A 22 13.55 -4.81 -16.00
C LYS A 22 12.42 -3.86 -15.60
N PHE A 23 11.78 -4.10 -14.46
CA PHE A 23 10.76 -3.19 -13.91
C PHE A 23 11.21 -2.53 -12.62
N ALA A 24 10.60 -1.38 -12.31
CA ALA A 24 10.87 -0.63 -11.09
C ALA A 24 10.17 -1.21 -9.86
N LEU A 25 9.16 -2.07 -10.06
CA LEU A 25 8.28 -2.58 -9.01
C LEU A 25 7.98 -4.06 -9.20
N VAL A 26 8.01 -4.82 -8.11
CA VAL A 26 7.51 -6.20 -8.01
C VAL A 26 6.52 -6.32 -6.86
N ILE A 27 5.46 -7.10 -7.06
CA ILE A 27 4.47 -7.45 -6.02
C ILE A 27 4.52 -8.95 -5.81
N PHE A 28 4.77 -9.36 -4.57
CA PHE A 28 4.63 -10.73 -4.11
C PHE A 28 3.27 -10.84 -3.43
N ASP A 29 2.33 -11.58 -4.04
CA ASP A 29 1.00 -11.86 -3.49
C ASP A 29 0.91 -13.34 -3.16
N MET A 30 1.23 -13.68 -1.91
CA MET A 30 1.47 -15.05 -1.46
C MET A 30 1.41 -15.18 0.06
N HIS A 31 1.56 -16.39 0.58
CA HIS A 31 1.75 -16.58 2.01
C HIS A 31 3.16 -16.18 2.45
N GLY A 32 3.25 -15.72 3.69
CA GLY A 32 4.49 -15.35 4.33
C GLY A 32 4.34 -15.49 5.84
N GLY A 33 5.47 -15.41 6.53
CA GLY A 33 5.51 -15.58 7.96
C GLY A 33 6.86 -15.23 8.55
N HIS A 34 6.94 -15.39 9.87
CA HIS A 34 8.17 -15.23 10.62
C HIS A 34 8.22 -16.22 11.78
N ASP A 35 9.26 -17.04 11.82
CA ASP A 35 9.50 -17.94 12.96
C ASP A 35 9.73 -17.14 14.25
N TYR A 36 9.35 -17.68 15.40
CA TYR A 36 9.40 -16.94 16.68
C TYR A 36 10.76 -16.29 16.96
N ASP A 37 11.85 -17.06 16.85
CA ASP A 37 13.25 -16.58 16.98
C ASP A 37 14.08 -16.84 15.71
N GLY A 38 13.42 -17.17 14.60
CA GLY A 38 14.07 -17.61 13.36
C GLY A 38 14.01 -16.56 12.26
N HIS A 39 13.69 -17.01 11.05
CA HIS A 39 13.78 -16.21 9.83
C HIS A 39 12.39 -15.81 9.32
N GLY A 40 12.30 -14.63 8.72
CA GLY A 40 11.17 -14.28 7.85
C GLY A 40 11.22 -15.10 6.57
N PHE A 41 10.06 -15.57 6.13
CA PHE A 41 9.93 -16.43 4.96
C PHE A 41 8.74 -16.06 4.09
N LEU A 42 8.79 -16.52 2.84
CA LEU A 42 7.67 -16.52 1.89
C LEU A 42 7.42 -17.97 1.46
N GLU A 43 6.16 -18.32 1.24
CA GLU A 43 5.80 -19.65 0.76
C GLU A 43 5.61 -19.62 -0.76
N LEU A 44 6.48 -20.32 -1.48
CA LEU A 44 6.28 -20.65 -2.88
C LEU A 44 5.45 -21.94 -2.95
N SER A 45 4.86 -22.20 -4.12
CA SER A 45 3.99 -23.39 -4.28
C SER A 45 4.70 -24.71 -3.97
N GLY A 46 6.01 -24.79 -4.19
CA GLY A 46 6.81 -26.01 -4.01
C GLY A 46 7.77 -25.98 -2.81
N GLU A 47 8.05 -24.83 -2.21
CA GLU A 47 9.02 -24.72 -1.11
C GLU A 47 8.88 -23.41 -0.30
N ILE A 48 9.49 -23.40 0.88
CA ILE A 48 9.71 -22.18 1.65
C ILE A 48 10.92 -21.45 1.07
N LEU A 49 10.73 -20.17 0.74
CA LEU A 49 11.80 -19.27 0.36
C LEU A 49 12.18 -18.41 1.56
N TYR A 50 13.46 -18.39 1.91
CA TYR A 50 13.98 -17.35 2.78
C TYR A 50 14.54 -16.21 1.92
N PRO A 51 13.99 -14.99 1.95
CA PRO A 51 14.37 -13.95 0.99
C PRO A 51 15.85 -13.53 1.02
N TYR A 52 16.58 -13.82 2.12
CA TYR A 52 18.03 -13.59 2.19
C TYR A 52 18.80 -14.46 1.17
N GLU A 53 18.25 -15.61 0.76
CA GLU A 53 18.86 -16.48 -0.24
C GLU A 53 18.89 -15.85 -1.64
N LEU A 54 18.11 -14.78 -1.88
CA LEU A 54 18.11 -14.05 -3.15
C LEU A 54 19.31 -13.09 -3.29
N MET A 55 19.99 -12.79 -2.17
CA MET A 55 21.09 -11.83 -2.16
C MET A 55 22.23 -12.26 -3.08
N GLY A 56 22.58 -11.41 -4.05
CA GLY A 56 23.63 -11.70 -5.03
C GLY A 56 23.23 -12.69 -6.12
N LEU A 57 22.02 -13.25 -6.09
CA LEU A 57 21.50 -14.16 -7.10
C LEU A 57 20.42 -13.53 -7.99
N ALA A 58 19.56 -12.68 -7.41
CA ALA A 58 18.45 -12.05 -8.11
C ALA A 58 18.61 -10.52 -8.22
N ASN A 59 18.20 -9.97 -9.36
CA ASN A 59 18.08 -8.53 -9.60
C ASN A 59 16.79 -7.99 -8.96
N ILE A 60 16.85 -7.62 -7.68
CA ILE A 60 15.69 -7.10 -6.95
C ILE A 60 15.33 -5.68 -7.43
N PRO A 61 14.08 -5.43 -7.87
CA PRO A 61 13.60 -4.09 -8.20
C PRO A 61 13.71 -3.11 -7.03
N PRO A 62 13.85 -1.80 -7.30
CA PRO A 62 13.97 -0.80 -6.24
C PRO A 62 12.71 -0.71 -5.35
N ILE A 63 11.53 -1.09 -5.87
CA ILE A 63 10.28 -1.14 -5.11
C ILE A 63 9.81 -2.58 -5.01
N VAL A 64 9.66 -3.07 -3.78
CA VAL A 64 9.06 -4.38 -3.49
C VAL A 64 7.78 -4.17 -2.69
N VAL A 65 6.73 -4.91 -3.04
CA VAL A 65 5.49 -4.97 -2.28
C VAL A 65 5.25 -6.41 -1.85
N LEU A 66 5.09 -6.64 -0.56
CA LEU A 66 4.80 -7.94 0.04
C LEU A 66 3.35 -7.95 0.53
N SER A 67 2.47 -8.49 -0.31
CA SER A 67 1.10 -8.86 0.08
C SER A 67 1.14 -10.26 0.69
N ALA A 68 1.69 -10.34 1.90
CA ALA A 68 1.89 -11.56 2.67
C ALA A 68 1.84 -11.23 4.17
N CYS A 69 1.61 -12.22 5.04
CA CYS A 69 1.60 -12.01 6.50
C CYS A 69 3.01 -11.87 7.08
N ASP A 70 3.14 -11.13 8.19
CA ASP A 70 4.34 -11.06 9.06
C ASP A 70 5.67 -10.88 8.31
N THR A 71 5.69 -9.98 7.33
CA THR A 71 6.90 -9.72 6.52
C THR A 71 7.82 -8.65 7.12
N SER A 72 7.30 -7.86 8.07
CA SER A 72 8.06 -6.97 8.97
C SER A 72 7.37 -6.89 10.34
N PRO A 73 7.30 -8.00 11.08
CA PRO A 73 6.52 -8.11 12.30
C PRO A 73 7.06 -7.22 13.43
N ALA A 74 6.17 -6.63 14.22
CA ALA A 74 6.53 -5.76 15.36
C ALA A 74 6.96 -6.54 16.61
N ASP A 75 6.57 -7.81 16.72
CA ASP A 75 6.76 -8.67 17.91
C ASP A 75 7.76 -9.81 17.68
N ARG A 76 8.60 -9.71 16.64
CA ARG A 76 9.67 -10.67 16.32
C ARG A 76 11.01 -9.97 16.11
N ASN A 77 12.03 -10.74 15.77
CA ASN A 77 13.37 -10.21 15.52
C ASN A 77 13.47 -9.46 14.16
N HIS A 78 14.63 -8.85 13.92
CA HIS A 78 14.88 -8.04 12.71
C HIS A 78 15.23 -8.86 11.46
N PHE A 79 15.36 -10.19 11.57
CA PHE A 79 15.70 -11.08 10.47
C PHE A 79 14.46 -11.45 9.64
N ASN A 80 13.74 -10.42 9.20
CA ASN A 80 12.46 -10.54 8.49
C ASN A 80 12.60 -10.39 6.96
N ALA A 81 11.53 -10.76 6.24
CA ALA A 81 11.49 -10.73 4.78
C ALA A 81 11.77 -9.34 4.20
N ALA A 82 11.19 -8.28 4.79
CA ALA A 82 11.38 -6.91 4.32
C ALA A 82 12.85 -6.48 4.37
N ASN A 83 13.53 -6.73 5.49
CA ASN A 83 14.96 -6.42 5.64
C ASN A 83 15.83 -7.23 4.67
N ALA A 84 15.50 -8.50 4.45
CA ALA A 84 16.20 -9.32 3.47
C ALA A 84 16.10 -8.76 2.04
N PHE A 85 14.93 -8.28 1.61
CA PHE A 85 14.79 -7.61 0.30
C PHE A 85 15.56 -6.30 0.22
N LEU A 86 15.65 -5.52 1.30
CA LEU A 86 16.50 -4.32 1.35
C LEU A 86 17.98 -4.68 1.19
N CYS A 87 18.46 -5.70 1.89
CA CYS A 87 19.82 -6.21 1.74
C CYS A 87 20.08 -6.76 0.32
N ALA A 88 19.06 -7.31 -0.33
CA ALA A 88 19.13 -7.80 -1.70
C ALA A 88 19.03 -6.68 -2.77
N GLY A 89 18.88 -5.42 -2.38
CA GLY A 89 19.02 -4.26 -3.28
C GLY A 89 17.77 -3.40 -3.43
N ALA A 90 16.62 -3.79 -2.84
CA ALA A 90 15.43 -2.95 -2.82
C ALA A 90 15.73 -1.61 -2.13
N LYS A 91 15.17 -0.51 -2.64
CA LYS A 91 15.23 0.80 -1.97
C LYS A 91 14.16 0.93 -0.92
N THR A 92 13.02 0.30 -1.15
CA THR A 92 11.91 0.28 -0.21
C THR A 92 11.06 -0.97 -0.38
N VAL A 93 10.50 -1.43 0.73
CA VAL A 93 9.60 -2.57 0.79
C VAL A 93 8.32 -2.13 1.47
N LEU A 94 7.17 -2.33 0.83
CA LEU A 94 5.88 -2.28 1.51
C LEU A 94 5.62 -3.67 2.11
N ALA A 95 5.64 -3.75 3.43
CA ALA A 95 5.57 -4.99 4.20
C ALA A 95 4.37 -4.98 5.16
N SER A 96 4.13 -6.08 5.85
CA SER A 96 3.05 -6.27 6.82
C SER A 96 3.61 -6.47 8.23
N THR A 97 3.00 -5.79 9.20
CA THR A 97 3.41 -5.88 10.62
C THR A 97 2.74 -7.04 11.36
N TYR A 98 1.56 -7.45 10.90
CA TYR A 98 0.75 -8.50 11.50
C TYR A 98 0.12 -9.34 10.38
N PRO A 99 -0.55 -10.46 10.71
CA PRO A 99 -1.33 -11.20 9.73
C PRO A 99 -2.39 -10.32 9.09
N ILE A 100 -2.45 -10.35 7.76
CA ILE A 100 -3.40 -9.58 6.95
C ILE A 100 -4.54 -10.47 6.47
N LEU A 101 -5.76 -9.94 6.46
CA LEU A 101 -6.90 -10.65 5.91
C LEU A 101 -6.81 -10.72 4.39
N SER A 102 -6.88 -11.92 3.81
CA SER A 102 -6.69 -12.14 2.36
C SER A 102 -7.59 -11.27 1.48
N ARG A 103 -8.85 -11.07 1.90
CA ARG A 103 -9.79 -10.19 1.19
C ARG A 103 -9.34 -8.73 1.20
N ASP A 104 -8.93 -8.22 2.35
CA ASP A 104 -8.49 -6.83 2.51
C ASP A 104 -7.16 -6.59 1.81
N ALA A 105 -6.24 -7.57 1.86
CA ALA A 105 -5.01 -7.57 1.10
C ALA A 105 -5.27 -7.47 -0.41
N ALA A 106 -6.15 -8.30 -0.96
CA ALA A 106 -6.54 -8.24 -2.37
C ALA A 106 -7.20 -6.90 -2.75
N ILE A 107 -8.03 -6.33 -1.87
CA ILE A 107 -8.62 -4.99 -2.08
C ILE A 107 -7.52 -3.91 -2.09
N TYR A 108 -6.59 -3.98 -1.15
CA TYR A 108 -5.48 -3.03 -1.02
C TYR A 108 -4.58 -3.07 -2.27
N ILE A 109 -4.14 -4.26 -2.68
CA ILE A 109 -3.34 -4.46 -3.90
C ILE A 109 -4.12 -4.04 -5.15
N GLY A 110 -5.41 -4.37 -5.24
CA GLY A 110 -6.27 -3.88 -6.32
C GLY A 110 -6.36 -2.35 -6.38
N ARG A 111 -6.36 -1.66 -5.24
CA ARG A 111 -6.32 -0.19 -5.16
C ARG A 111 -4.94 0.37 -5.53
N LEU A 112 -3.87 -0.29 -5.13
CA LEU A 112 -2.51 0.02 -5.56
C LEU A 112 -2.41 -0.04 -7.09
N TYR A 113 -2.88 -1.14 -7.71
CA TYR A 113 -2.92 -1.28 -9.17
C TYR A 113 -3.74 -0.17 -9.83
N LYS A 114 -4.93 0.16 -9.31
CA LYS A 114 -5.74 1.27 -9.84
C LYS A 114 -5.00 2.61 -9.73
N ARG A 115 -4.31 2.87 -8.63
CA ARG A 115 -3.53 4.10 -8.44
C ARG A 115 -2.33 4.16 -9.39
N LEU A 116 -1.64 3.03 -9.62
CA LEU A 116 -0.57 2.93 -10.62
C LEU A 116 -1.09 3.13 -12.05
N ARG A 117 -2.28 2.59 -12.36
CA ARG A 117 -2.85 2.62 -13.72
C ARG A 117 -3.47 3.98 -14.10
N TYR A 118 -4.15 4.63 -13.15
CA TYR A 118 -4.96 5.81 -13.43
C TYR A 118 -4.37 7.07 -12.82
N TYR A 119 -4.12 7.07 -11.51
CA TYR A 119 -3.65 8.24 -10.79
C TYR A 119 -2.21 8.64 -11.16
N LEU A 120 -1.29 7.67 -11.23
CA LEU A 120 0.10 7.97 -11.50
C LEU A 120 0.30 8.62 -12.88
N PRO A 121 -0.26 8.11 -13.99
CA PRO A 121 -0.20 8.79 -15.28
C PRO A 121 -0.88 10.16 -15.27
N GLU A 122 -2.01 10.32 -14.58
CA GLU A 122 -2.68 11.62 -14.43
C GLU A 122 -1.75 12.66 -13.80
N ARG A 123 -1.12 12.28 -12.68
CA ARG A 123 -0.20 13.14 -11.93
C ARG A 123 1.04 13.50 -12.74
N ILE A 124 1.66 12.50 -13.35
CA ILE A 124 2.95 12.63 -14.03
C ILE A 124 2.80 13.32 -15.40
N LEU A 125 1.83 12.91 -16.22
CA LEU A 125 1.74 13.37 -17.61
C LEU A 125 0.90 14.64 -17.77
N PHE A 126 -0.19 14.77 -17.01
CA PHE A 126 -1.12 15.88 -17.19
C PHE A 126 -0.81 17.03 -16.25
N THR A 127 -0.53 16.73 -14.98
CA THR A 127 -0.16 17.78 -14.00
C THR A 127 1.34 18.08 -13.98
N LYS A 128 2.15 17.36 -14.77
CA LYS A 128 3.62 17.51 -14.87
C LYS A 128 4.33 17.59 -13.51
N THR A 129 3.81 16.88 -12.52
CA THR A 129 4.30 16.96 -11.15
C THR A 129 4.96 15.65 -10.78
N SER A 130 6.28 15.70 -10.51
CA SER A 130 7.01 14.53 -10.00
C SER A 130 6.48 14.11 -8.63
N LEU A 131 6.56 12.81 -8.34
CA LEU A 131 5.96 12.24 -7.15
C LEU A 131 6.94 11.33 -6.43
N ARG A 132 7.12 11.52 -5.11
CA ARG A 132 7.88 10.58 -4.29
C ARG A 132 7.05 9.32 -4.05
N TRP A 133 7.69 8.15 -4.01
CA TRP A 133 6.99 6.91 -3.70
C TRP A 133 6.33 6.93 -2.31
N SER A 134 6.99 7.56 -1.33
CA SER A 134 6.41 7.76 0.02
C SER A 134 5.10 8.54 -0.02
N GLU A 135 5.01 9.59 -0.84
CA GLU A 135 3.78 10.37 -1.03
C GLU A 135 2.71 9.53 -1.75
N PHE A 136 3.11 8.78 -2.78
CA PHE A 136 2.21 7.90 -3.52
C PHE A 136 1.52 6.87 -2.60
N ILE A 137 2.29 6.19 -1.74
CA ILE A 137 1.77 5.20 -0.79
C ILE A 137 1.02 5.86 0.37
N THR A 138 1.47 7.02 0.86
CA THR A 138 0.71 7.77 1.89
C THR A 138 -0.69 8.12 1.40
N GLY A 139 -0.82 8.59 0.15
CA GLY A 139 -2.13 8.85 -0.46
C GLY A 139 -2.98 7.60 -0.60
N LEU A 140 -2.39 6.45 -0.98
CA LEU A 140 -3.09 5.17 -1.02
C LEU A 140 -3.62 4.77 0.37
N ASN A 141 -2.76 4.78 1.39
CA ASN A 141 -3.11 4.42 2.76
C ASN A 141 -4.25 5.28 3.30
N ARG A 142 -4.17 6.62 3.13
CA ARG A 142 -5.23 7.53 3.57
C ARG A 142 -6.56 7.23 2.87
N ARG A 143 -6.55 7.03 1.55
CA ARG A 143 -7.77 6.69 0.80
C ARG A 143 -8.38 5.38 1.26
N VAL A 144 -7.56 4.36 1.54
CA VAL A 144 -8.07 3.07 2.02
C VAL A 144 -8.64 3.20 3.43
N TYR A 145 -7.91 3.86 4.32
CA TYR A 145 -8.34 4.11 5.69
C TYR A 145 -9.67 4.86 5.74
N PHE A 146 -9.79 5.98 5.01
CA PHE A 146 -11.02 6.78 5.03
C PHE A 146 -12.20 6.10 4.34
N ASP A 147 -11.96 5.22 3.37
CA ASP A 147 -13.04 4.41 2.81
C ASP A 147 -13.58 3.40 3.83
N TYR A 148 -12.70 2.75 4.60
CA TYR A 148 -13.12 1.89 5.70
C TYR A 148 -13.81 2.67 6.82
N PHE A 149 -13.29 3.84 7.18
CA PHE A 149 -13.93 4.74 8.14
C PHE A 149 -15.34 5.14 7.68
N LEU A 150 -15.50 5.52 6.42
CA LEU A 150 -16.79 5.87 5.83
C LEU A 150 -17.78 4.70 5.90
N MET A 151 -17.35 3.50 5.54
CA MET A 151 -18.18 2.29 5.68
C MET A 151 -18.54 2.01 7.14
N TYR A 152 -17.63 2.21 8.07
CA TYR A 152 -17.87 2.07 9.51
C TYR A 152 -18.92 3.07 10.01
N ILE A 153 -18.78 4.35 9.69
CA ILE A 153 -19.75 5.40 10.05
C ILE A 153 -21.15 5.09 9.51
N PHE A 154 -21.24 4.74 8.23
CA PHE A 154 -22.52 4.43 7.60
C PHE A 154 -23.23 3.25 8.27
N ARG A 155 -22.47 2.22 8.68
CA ARG A 155 -23.02 1.08 9.43
C ARG A 155 -23.43 1.47 10.85
N LYS A 156 -22.58 2.18 11.58
CA LYS A 156 -22.81 2.56 12.99
C LYS A 156 -24.03 3.47 13.14
N TYR A 157 -24.13 4.49 12.29
CA TYR A 157 -25.21 5.47 12.32
C TYR A 157 -26.38 5.12 11.40
N LYS A 158 -26.36 3.94 10.76
CA LYS A 158 -27.43 3.42 9.90
C LYS A 158 -27.81 4.39 8.75
N ILE A 159 -26.81 5.06 8.19
CA ILE A 159 -26.98 5.93 7.02
C ILE A 159 -27.12 5.01 5.80
N ASN A 160 -28.35 4.89 5.28
CA ASN A 160 -28.66 3.96 4.19
C ASN A 160 -28.64 4.60 2.79
N ASP A 161 -28.45 5.91 2.71
CA ASP A 161 -28.44 6.62 1.44
C ASP A 161 -27.10 6.43 0.71
N LYS A 162 -27.16 5.68 -0.40
CA LYS A 162 -25.99 5.42 -1.25
C LYS A 162 -25.49 6.67 -1.97
N SER A 163 -26.35 7.67 -2.23
CA SER A 163 -25.93 8.91 -2.89
C SER A 163 -25.00 9.71 -1.98
N ILE A 164 -25.36 9.86 -0.70
CA ILE A 164 -24.54 10.48 0.33
C ILE A 164 -23.19 9.75 0.48
N LEU A 165 -23.19 8.41 0.45
CA LEU A 165 -21.95 7.62 0.50
C LEU A 165 -21.00 7.96 -0.66
N ILE A 166 -21.53 8.01 -1.88
CA ILE A 166 -20.75 8.29 -3.09
C ILE A 166 -20.22 9.72 -3.04
N GLU A 167 -21.07 10.67 -2.65
CA GLU A 167 -20.73 12.09 -2.57
C GLU A 167 -19.65 12.36 -1.52
N LEU A 168 -19.81 11.85 -0.29
CA LEU A 168 -18.78 11.93 0.75
C LEU A 168 -17.46 11.30 0.30
N ARG A 169 -17.52 10.10 -0.31
CA ARG A 169 -16.32 9.43 -0.81
C ARG A 169 -15.58 10.31 -1.83
N ASN A 170 -16.30 10.95 -2.75
CA ASN A 170 -15.70 11.83 -3.74
C ASN A 170 -15.06 13.06 -3.08
N TYR A 171 -15.75 13.72 -2.16
CA TYR A 171 -15.22 14.89 -1.47
C TYR A 171 -13.99 14.57 -0.62
N ILE A 172 -14.02 13.48 0.15
CA ILE A 172 -12.87 13.04 0.94
C ILE A 172 -11.68 12.74 0.01
N ASN A 173 -11.92 12.05 -1.11
CA ASN A 173 -10.87 11.77 -2.09
C ASN A 173 -10.24 13.05 -2.66
N ILE A 174 -11.03 14.09 -2.91
CA ILE A 174 -10.55 15.40 -3.39
C ILE A 174 -9.73 16.09 -2.29
N ALA A 175 -10.26 16.14 -1.07
CA ALA A 175 -9.58 16.76 0.07
C ALA A 175 -8.21 16.12 0.34
N LEU A 176 -8.14 14.79 0.28
CA LEU A 176 -6.90 14.02 0.50
C LEU A 176 -5.79 14.34 -0.51
N GLU A 177 -6.12 14.68 -1.76
CA GLU A 177 -5.14 14.99 -2.80
C GLU A 177 -4.81 16.48 -2.89
N ASN A 178 -5.80 17.35 -2.76
CA ASN A 178 -5.61 18.80 -2.95
C ASN A 178 -5.16 19.52 -1.69
N HIS A 179 -5.49 18.98 -0.51
CA HIS A 179 -5.24 19.59 0.79
C HIS A 179 -4.57 18.58 1.75
N PRO A 180 -3.45 17.94 1.38
CA PRO A 180 -2.90 16.79 2.11
C PRO A 180 -2.39 17.12 3.53
N HIS A 181 -2.24 18.38 3.89
CA HIS A 181 -1.76 18.82 5.22
C HIS A 181 -2.90 19.14 6.21
N ASP A 182 -4.08 19.46 5.70
CA ASP A 182 -5.24 19.97 6.46
C ASP A 182 -6.56 19.29 6.05
N PHE A 183 -6.48 18.17 5.30
CA PHE A 183 -7.64 17.46 4.74
C PHE A 183 -8.72 17.10 5.77
N LEU A 184 -8.37 16.93 7.06
CA LEU A 184 -9.32 16.56 8.12
C LEU A 184 -10.42 17.61 8.30
N ASP A 185 -10.11 18.90 8.17
CA ASP A 185 -11.13 19.94 8.27
C ASP A 185 -12.13 19.84 7.10
N GLY A 186 -11.63 19.50 5.91
CA GLY A 186 -12.49 19.15 4.77
C GLY A 186 -13.37 17.93 5.06
N VAL A 187 -12.79 16.85 5.60
CA VAL A 187 -13.55 15.64 5.99
C VAL A 187 -14.68 16.00 6.96
N TYR A 188 -14.40 16.75 8.03
CA TYR A 188 -15.41 17.17 9.00
C TYR A 188 -16.50 18.02 8.36
N TYR A 189 -16.11 19.03 7.57
CA TYR A 189 -17.04 19.90 6.86
C TYR A 189 -18.03 19.11 5.99
N PHE A 190 -17.55 18.14 5.21
CA PHE A 190 -18.43 17.36 4.34
C PHE A 190 -19.35 16.43 5.11
N PHE A 191 -18.88 15.82 6.21
CA PHE A 191 -19.77 15.02 7.07
C PHE A 191 -20.88 15.87 7.68
N GLU A 192 -20.58 17.05 8.22
CA GLU A 192 -21.59 17.93 8.85
C GLU A 192 -22.64 18.46 7.85
N ASN A 193 -22.25 18.66 6.59
CA ASN A 193 -23.18 19.18 5.57
C ASN A 193 -24.01 18.10 4.88
N LEU A 194 -23.49 16.87 4.79
CA LEU A 194 -24.15 15.77 4.07
C LEU A 194 -24.80 14.75 5.00
N THR A 195 -24.60 14.87 6.31
CA THR A 195 -25.17 13.98 7.34
C THR A 195 -25.59 14.76 8.56
N ASP A 196 -26.36 14.16 9.46
CA ASP A 196 -26.72 14.75 10.75
C ASP A 196 -25.62 14.61 11.82
N LEU A 197 -24.39 14.25 11.44
CA LEU A 197 -23.29 14.02 12.36
C LEU A 197 -22.43 15.27 12.53
N SER A 198 -22.24 15.70 13.77
CA SER A 198 -21.38 16.83 14.11
C SER A 198 -19.88 16.48 13.97
N LYS A 199 -19.04 17.51 13.80
CA LYS A 199 -17.57 17.39 13.85
C LYS A 199 -17.09 16.66 15.11
N ASN A 200 -17.71 16.94 16.26
CA ASN A 200 -17.34 16.29 17.52
C ASN A 200 -17.61 14.78 17.49
N GLN A 201 -18.73 14.35 16.91
CA GLN A 201 -19.02 12.93 16.75
C GLN A 201 -18.02 12.26 15.81
N ILE A 202 -17.79 12.83 14.62
CA ILE A 202 -16.83 12.25 13.66
C ILE A 202 -15.41 12.21 14.24
N SER A 203 -15.01 13.25 14.97
CA SER A 203 -13.71 13.31 15.63
C SER A 203 -13.58 12.28 16.75
N ASP A 204 -14.63 12.08 17.56
CA ASP A 204 -14.67 11.02 18.58
C ASP A 204 -14.54 9.64 17.92
N GLU A 205 -15.26 9.40 16.83
CA GLU A 205 -15.16 8.14 16.08
C GLU A 205 -13.74 7.88 15.57
N LEU A 206 -13.06 8.88 15.01
CA LEU A 206 -11.67 8.74 14.54
C LEU A 206 -10.67 8.52 15.69
N ASN A 207 -10.85 9.25 16.80
CA ASN A 207 -9.85 9.33 17.86
C ASN A 207 -10.02 8.27 18.95
N ASN A 208 -11.22 7.68 19.08
CA ASN A 208 -11.55 6.78 20.20
C ASN A 208 -12.14 5.43 19.77
N HIS A 209 -12.71 5.30 18.56
CA HIS A 209 -13.43 4.07 18.17
C HIS A 209 -12.85 3.39 16.91
N PHE A 210 -12.44 4.15 15.90
CA PHE A 210 -11.91 3.66 14.63
C PHE A 210 -10.38 3.83 14.55
N LEU A 211 -9.69 3.22 15.50
CA LEU A 211 -8.25 3.43 15.68
C LEU A 211 -7.39 2.64 14.70
N PHE A 212 -7.81 1.42 14.36
CA PHE A 212 -7.00 0.49 13.59
C PHE A 212 -7.80 -0.09 12.43
N ALA A 213 -7.28 0.09 11.22
CA ALA A 213 -7.85 -0.46 9.99
C ALA A 213 -6.81 -1.33 9.29
N GLU A 214 -7.24 -2.34 8.54
CA GLU A 214 -6.33 -3.33 7.94
C GLU A 214 -5.21 -2.73 7.07
N CYS A 215 -5.46 -1.60 6.41
CA CYS A 215 -4.42 -0.92 5.63
C CYS A 215 -3.25 -0.41 6.48
N LEU A 216 -3.43 -0.24 7.79
CA LEU A 216 -2.37 0.17 8.72
C LEU A 216 -1.44 -0.99 9.09
N ASN A 217 -1.80 -2.24 8.77
CA ASN A 217 -0.85 -3.36 8.82
C ASN A 217 0.26 -3.21 7.78
N TYR A 218 0.00 -2.50 6.67
CA TYR A 218 1.00 -2.23 5.66
C TYR A 218 1.91 -1.08 6.07
N VAL A 219 3.20 -1.39 6.22
CA VAL A 219 4.26 -0.47 6.64
C VAL A 219 5.34 -0.37 5.58
N GLN A 220 5.85 0.84 5.39
CA GLN A 220 6.91 1.12 4.42
C GLN A 220 8.27 1.04 5.12
N ILE A 221 9.12 0.10 4.72
CA ILE A 221 10.48 -0.09 5.24
C ILE A 221 11.52 0.40 4.21
N GLY A 222 12.67 0.90 4.67
CA GLY A 222 13.76 1.39 3.83
C GLY A 222 13.73 2.90 3.60
N SER A 223 14.00 3.33 2.36
CA SER A 223 14.09 4.74 1.98
C SER A 223 13.10 5.10 0.84
N PRO A 224 11.78 5.00 1.08
CA PRO A 224 10.77 5.32 0.06
C PRO A 224 10.86 6.75 -0.49
N GLU A 225 11.37 7.70 0.29
CA GLU A 225 11.58 9.09 -0.08
C GLU A 225 12.68 9.27 -1.14
N LYS A 226 13.57 8.29 -1.31
CA LYS A 226 14.63 8.29 -2.34
C LYS A 226 14.15 7.76 -3.69
N VAL A 227 12.94 7.20 -3.75
CA VAL A 227 12.33 6.78 -5.01
C VAL A 227 11.46 7.93 -5.53
N LEU A 228 11.94 8.61 -6.56
CA LEU A 228 11.22 9.69 -7.24
C LEU A 228 10.71 9.17 -8.58
N ILE A 229 9.40 9.25 -8.79
CA ILE A 229 8.78 9.04 -10.09
C ILE A 229 8.75 10.41 -10.78
N TYR A 230 9.59 10.55 -11.80
CA TYR A 230 9.81 11.82 -12.45
C TYR A 230 8.71 12.10 -13.49
N ALA A 231 8.19 13.33 -13.48
CA ALA A 231 7.45 13.89 -14.60
C ALA A 231 8.45 14.37 -15.65
N GLU A 232 8.71 13.52 -16.65
CA GLU A 232 9.45 13.98 -17.82
C GLU A 232 8.72 15.17 -18.43
N ASP A 233 9.45 16.27 -18.67
CA ASP A 233 9.01 17.23 -19.65
C ASP A 233 9.10 16.50 -21.00
N LEU A 234 7.95 16.21 -21.62
CA LEU A 234 7.86 15.66 -22.98
C LEU A 234 8.40 16.64 -24.06
N SER A 235 9.29 17.57 -23.68
CA SER A 235 9.97 18.53 -24.56
C SER A 235 11.45 18.20 -24.71
N ILE A 236 11.78 16.93 -24.91
CA ILE A 236 13.07 16.50 -25.48
C ILE A 236 12.77 15.44 -26.55
N GLU A 237 12.25 15.91 -27.69
CA GLU A 237 12.77 15.72 -29.06
C GLU A 237 11.82 16.39 -30.08
#